data_AF-A0A7W2RZV7-F1
#
_entry.id   AF-A0A7W2RZV7-F1
#
_cell.length_a   1.000
_cell.length_b   1.000
_cell.length_c   1.000
_cell.angle_alpha   90.00
_cell.angle_beta   90.00
_cell.angle_gamma   90.00
#
_symmetry.space_group_name_H-M   'P 1'
#
loop_
_entity.id
_entity.type
_entity.pdbx_description
1 polymer ?
#
loop_
_entity_poly.entity_id
_entity_poly.type
_entity_poly.pdbx_seq_one_letter_code
_entity_poly.pdbx_strand_id
1 'polypeptide(L)' 'MFEFYYQPFFDTKTGIISGTEALIKWVKPDGNIIYPDSFIPFFKSWV' A
#
# COMPACT_ATOMS: atom_id res chain seq x y z
N MET A 1 -2.92 -5.49 -12.53
CA MET A 1 -3.92 -4.49 -12.13
C MET A 1 -3.40 -3.71 -10.92
N PHE A 2 -3.82 -2.47 -10.73
CA PHE A 2 -3.58 -1.76 -9.48
C PHE A 2 -4.74 -2.02 -8.51
N GLU A 3 -4.40 -2.34 -7.27
CA GLU A 3 -5.38 -2.69 -6.23
C GLU A 3 -5.03 -1.98 -4.91
N PHE A 4 -6.05 -1.66 -4.11
CA PHE A 4 -5.87 -1.10 -2.77
C PHE A 4 -5.80 -2.20 -1.72
N TYR A 5 -4.76 -2.13 -0.89
CA TYR A 5 -4.57 -2.95 0.30
C TYR A 5 -4.68 -2.04 1.52
N TYR A 6 -5.29 -2.53 2.59
CA TYR A 6 -5.57 -1.74 3.79
C TYR A 6 -4.68 -2.20 4.94
N GLN A 7 -3.76 -1.35 5.38
CA GLN A 7 -2.90 -1.62 6.52
C GLN A 7 -3.49 -0.96 7.78
N PRO A 8 -4.01 -1.73 8.75
CA PRO A 8 -4.55 -1.17 9.97
C PRO A 8 -3.42 -0.58 10.83
N PHE A 9 -3.75 0.46 11.59
CA PHE A 9 -2.93 0.96 12.68
C PHE A 9 -3.77 1.07 13.95
N PHE A 10 -3.12 0.93 15.09
CA PHE A 10 -3.76 0.89 16.39
C PHE A 10 -3.12 1.91 17.33
N ASP A 11 -3.93 2.39 18.29
CA ASP A 11 -3.46 3.24 19.36
C ASP A 11 -2.56 2.41 20.30
N THR A 12 -1.32 2.85 20.50
CA THR A 12 -0.31 2.07 21.22
C THR A 12 -0.55 1.98 22.73
N LYS A 13 -1.43 2.83 23.30
CA LYS A 13 -1.76 2.82 24.73
C LYS A 13 -2.93 1.90 25.03
N THR A 14 -3.91 1.85 24.14
CA THR A 14 -5.18 1.14 24.30
C THR A 14 -5.23 -0.18 23.52
N GLY A 15 -4.39 -0.34 22.51
CA GLY A 15 -4.40 -1.50 21.60
C GLY A 15 -5.57 -1.52 20.61
N ILE A 16 -6.41 -0.50 20.61
CA ILE A 16 -7.61 -0.44 19.76
C ILE A 16 -7.23 0.02 18.35
N ILE A 17 -7.76 -0.66 17.33
CA ILE A 17 -7.60 -0.23 15.93
C ILE A 17 -8.17 1.18 15.77
N SER A 18 -7.32 2.11 15.35
CA SER A 18 -7.67 3.53 15.18
C SER A 18 -8.01 3.88 13.74
N GLY A 19 -7.66 3.02 12.79
CA GLY A 19 -7.96 3.20 11.38
C GLY A 19 -7.11 2.31 10.50
N THR A 20 -7.08 2.65 9.22
CA THR A 20 -6.26 1.97 8.22
C THR A 20 -5.69 2.96 7.22
N GLU A 21 -4.49 2.66 6.71
CA GLU A 21 -3.92 3.33 5.55
C GLU A 21 -4.27 2.52 4.30
N ALA A 22 -4.69 3.21 3.23
CA ALA A 22 -4.91 2.60 1.93
C ALA A 22 -3.62 2.66 1.10
N LEU A 23 -3.06 1.50 0.79
CA LEU A 23 -1.80 1.33 0.04
C LEU A 23 -2.09 0.77 -1.34
N ILE A 24 -1.62 1.44 -2.38
CA ILE A 24 -1.72 0.97 -3.76
C ILE A 24 -0.64 -0.09 -4.04
N LYS A 25 -1.05 -1.23 -4.60
CA LYS A 25 -0.14 -2.29 -5.04
C LYS A 25 -0.37 -2.64 -6.50
N TRP A 26 0.69 -3.05 -7.19
CA TRP A 26 0.59 -3.57 -8.55
C TRP A 26 0.61 -5.09 -8.52
N VAL A 27 -0.53 -5.71 -8.84
CA VAL A 27 -0.69 -7.16 -8.96
C VAL A 27 -0.45 -7.57 -10.41
N LYS A 28 0.55 -8.43 -10.64
CA LYS A 28 0.84 -9.02 -11.94
C LYS A 28 -0.15 -10.16 -12.27
N PRO A 29 -0.32 -10.54 -13.55
CA PRO A 29 -1.22 -11.63 -13.95
C PRO A 29 -0.89 -12.99 -13.32
N ASP A 30 0.37 -13.21 -12.93
CA ASP A 30 0.85 -14.41 -12.25
C ASP A 30 0.60 -14.38 -10.72
N GLY A 31 -0.02 -13.31 -10.21
CA GLY A 31 -0.29 -13.11 -8.78
C GLY A 31 0.85 -12.46 -8.01
N ASN A 32 2.00 -12.19 -8.63
CA ASN A 32 3.09 -11.48 -7.96
C ASN A 32 2.70 -10.04 -7.63
N ILE A 33 2.95 -9.63 -6.39
CA ILE A 33 2.64 -8.28 -5.88
C ILE A 33 3.90 -7.43 -5.90
N ILE A 34 3.87 -6.31 -6.60
CA ILE A 34 4.91 -5.28 -6.57
C ILE A 34 4.48 -4.17 -5.61
N TYR A 35 5.35 -3.85 -4.67
CA TYR A 35 5.12 -2.81 -3.65
C TYR A 35 5.33 -1.40 -4.21
N PRO A 36 4.63 -0.39 -3.66
CA PRO A 36 4.70 0.99 -4.12
C PRO A 36 6.12 1.54 -4.27
N ASP A 37 7.00 1.29 -3.30
CA ASP A 37 8.38 1.78 -3.33
C ASP A 37 9.18 1.29 -4.55
N SER A 38 8.82 0.14 -5.11
CA SER A 38 9.47 -0.42 -6.29
C SER A 38 9.02 0.22 -7.60
N PHE A 39 7.83 0.83 -7.66
CA PHE A 39 7.30 1.39 -8.91
C PHE A 39 7.08 2.92 -8.88
N ILE A 40 6.80 3.51 -7.71
CA ILE A 40 6.58 4.96 -7.55
C ILE A 40 7.75 5.79 -8.12
N PRO A 41 9.03 5.44 -7.94
CA PRO A 41 10.14 6.22 -8.51
C PRO A 41 10.05 6.39 -10.04
N PHE A 42 9.50 5.42 -10.76
CA PHE A 42 9.32 5.50 -12.21
C PHE A 42 8.20 6.47 -12.62
N PHE A 43 7.24 6.75 -11.73
CA PHE A 43 6.16 7.71 -11.96
C PHE A 43 6.50 9.11 -11.44
N LYS A 44 7.46 9.23 -10.52
CA LYS A 44 7.90 10.50 -9.92
C LYS A 44 8.57 11.47 -10.91
N SER A 45 8.91 11.05 -12.13
CA SER A 45 9.51 11.95 -13.14
C SER A 45 8.51 12.94 -13.78
N TRP A 46 7.24 12.93 -13.36
CA TRP A 46 6.16 13.74 -13.92
C TRP A 46 5.66 14.84 -12.98
N VAL A 47 6.45 15.18 -11.96
CA VAL A 47 6.27 16.36 -11.10
C VAL A 47 7.48 17.27 -11.16
#